data_AF-A0A954Y2S6-F1
#
_entry.id   AF-A0A954Y2S6-F1
#
_cell.length_a   1.000
_cell.length_b   1.000
_cell.length_c   1.000
_cell.angle_alpha   90.00
_cell.angle_beta   90.00
_cell.angle_gamma   90.00
#
_symmetry.space_group_name_H-M   'P 1'
#
loop_
_entity.id
_entity.type
_entity.pdbx_description
1 polymer ?
#
loop_
_entity_poly.entity_id
_entity_poly.type
_entity_poly.pdbx_seq_one_letter_code
_entity_poly.pdbx_strand_id
1 'polypeptide(L)'
;DHCSISWTQDEAFSSRGAKNITLQRTLISEALNIAGHKKYEAGKQHGYAASIGGDIGSFHHNLLAHCAGRNWSLAGGVDQASVHAGRLDLRNNVVYNWGHRTTDGGAKEVNFVNNYYRPGPASHVFHVLKPQHELPFGPQEYYVAGNVMEGRYGADQRYAGVQESRDKPMAEYIVEEPFFESFVTTTSAADAVADVLGDIGCNRPALDEHDQRVIQEVRDGTTTYQGSVSGLPGLPDSQQDVGGWEDYPEQHRPADWDVDGDGLPGWWEVEHGLNPESPAGDLANAHADADGNGFTNLEEYLQELTRP
;
A
#
# COMPACT_ATOMS: atom_id res chain seq x y z
N ASP A 1 1.09 7.92 2.80
CA ASP A 1 2.32 7.93 1.98
C ASP A 1 3.45 7.42 2.86
N HIS A 2 4.45 6.72 2.31
CA HIS A 2 5.69 6.34 3.02
C HIS A 2 5.47 5.75 4.43
N CYS A 3 4.50 4.85 4.58
CA CYS A 3 4.33 4.07 5.81
C CYS A 3 4.93 2.67 5.63
N SER A 4 5.45 2.09 6.71
CA SER A 4 5.75 0.65 6.81
C SER A 4 4.76 0.00 7.77
N ILE A 5 4.09 -1.05 7.32
CA ILE A 5 3.01 -1.72 8.06
C ILE A 5 3.28 -3.23 8.04
N SER A 6 3.61 -3.77 9.22
CA SER A 6 3.95 -5.18 9.40
C SER A 6 3.21 -5.83 10.58
N TRP A 7 3.20 -7.17 10.59
CA TRP A 7 2.75 -8.03 11.70
C TRP A 7 1.28 -7.88 12.12
N THR A 8 0.41 -7.61 11.16
CA THR A 8 -1.05 -7.53 11.39
C THR A 8 -1.68 -8.92 11.49
N GLN A 9 -2.75 -9.06 12.28
CA GLN A 9 -3.45 -10.36 12.48
C GLN A 9 -4.67 -10.58 11.57
N ASP A 10 -5.09 -9.55 10.85
CA ASP A 10 -6.20 -9.59 9.88
C ASP A 10 -5.69 -9.00 8.55
N GLU A 11 -6.17 -7.82 8.15
CA GLU A 11 -5.61 -7.06 7.04
C GLU A 11 -4.74 -5.90 7.55
N ALA A 12 -3.61 -5.64 6.89
CA ALA A 12 -2.70 -4.56 7.29
C ALA A 12 -3.28 -3.16 7.02
N PHE A 13 -4.05 -3.04 5.94
CA PHE A 13 -4.72 -1.80 5.57
C PHE A 13 -6.16 -2.02 5.13
N SER A 14 -7.07 -1.13 5.54
CA SER A 14 -8.46 -1.15 5.10
C SER A 14 -9.00 0.26 4.88
N SER A 15 -9.54 0.52 3.69
CA SER A 15 -10.16 1.81 3.32
C SER A 15 -11.62 1.67 2.87
N ARG A 16 -12.32 0.63 3.35
CA ARG A 16 -13.74 0.41 3.02
C ARG A 16 -14.58 1.64 3.40
N GLY A 17 -15.36 2.13 2.46
CA GLY A 17 -16.24 3.30 2.67
C GLY A 17 -15.51 4.65 2.69
N ALA A 18 -14.21 4.69 2.41
CA ALA A 18 -13.52 5.96 2.16
C ALA A 18 -14.16 6.70 0.99
N LYS A 19 -14.06 8.04 0.99
CA LYS A 19 -14.53 8.85 -0.14
C LYS A 19 -13.39 9.05 -1.15
N ASN A 20 -12.48 9.98 -0.86
CA ASN A 20 -11.30 10.24 -1.68
C ASN A 20 -10.07 9.78 -0.90
N ILE A 21 -9.23 8.92 -1.50
CA ILE A 21 -8.06 8.39 -0.82
C ILE A 21 -6.90 8.10 -1.79
N THR A 22 -5.69 8.33 -1.31
CA THR A 22 -4.46 7.86 -1.95
C THR A 22 -3.66 7.04 -0.95
N LEU A 23 -3.27 5.83 -1.33
CA LEU A 23 -2.23 5.05 -0.65
C LEU A 23 -1.07 4.88 -1.63
N GLN A 24 0.05 5.50 -1.31
CA GLN A 24 1.23 5.46 -2.17
C GLN A 24 2.49 5.23 -1.33
N ARG A 25 3.52 4.67 -1.99
CA ARG A 25 4.85 4.41 -1.41
C ARG A 25 4.81 3.74 -0.05
N THR A 26 3.80 2.90 0.19
CA THR A 26 3.62 2.19 1.45
C THR A 26 4.17 0.77 1.33
N LEU A 27 5.04 0.39 2.27
CA LEU A 27 5.47 -0.97 2.48
C LEU A 27 4.44 -1.68 3.36
N ILE A 28 3.77 -2.68 2.80
CA ILE A 28 2.94 -3.61 3.55
C ILE A 28 3.64 -4.95 3.50
N SER A 29 4.10 -5.43 4.65
CA SER A 29 4.86 -6.67 4.72
C SER A 29 4.43 -7.60 5.82
N GLU A 30 4.68 -8.89 5.64
CA GLU A 30 4.68 -9.86 6.75
C GLU A 30 3.40 -9.83 7.62
N ALA A 31 2.25 -9.73 6.97
CA ALA A 31 0.96 -9.94 7.62
C ALA A 31 0.94 -11.36 8.21
N LEU A 32 0.68 -11.47 9.52
CA LEU A 32 0.86 -12.72 10.25
C LEU A 32 -0.13 -13.78 9.80
N ASN A 33 0.38 -14.96 9.45
CA ASN A 33 -0.38 -15.99 8.78
C ASN A 33 -1.24 -16.81 9.75
N ILE A 34 -0.65 -17.58 10.66
CA ILE A 34 -1.37 -18.27 11.75
C ILE A 34 -1.22 -17.49 13.06
N ALA A 35 -1.91 -16.35 13.15
CA ALA A 35 -1.74 -15.38 14.22
C ALA A 35 -2.74 -15.52 15.40
N GLY A 36 -3.65 -16.50 15.36
CA GLY A 36 -4.62 -16.72 16.44
C GLY A 36 -5.74 -15.69 16.53
N HIS A 37 -6.14 -15.10 15.40
CA HIS A 37 -7.21 -14.10 15.36
C HIS A 37 -8.54 -14.62 15.95
N LYS A 38 -9.11 -13.89 16.91
CA LYS A 38 -10.23 -14.35 17.77
C LYS A 38 -11.53 -14.72 17.04
N LYS A 39 -11.70 -14.26 15.80
CA LYS A 39 -12.91 -14.55 14.98
C LYS A 39 -12.76 -15.80 14.12
N TYR A 40 -11.58 -16.42 14.07
CA TYR A 40 -11.31 -17.59 13.24
C TYR A 40 -10.96 -18.81 14.09
N GLU A 41 -11.12 -19.99 13.48
CA GLU A 41 -10.67 -21.24 14.07
C GLU A 41 -9.16 -21.25 14.31
N ALA A 42 -8.71 -21.95 15.36
CA ALA A 42 -7.29 -22.09 15.64
C ALA A 42 -6.58 -22.73 14.44
N GLY A 43 -5.40 -22.20 14.09
CA GLY A 43 -4.65 -22.66 12.92
C GLY A 43 -5.07 -22.01 11.59
N LYS A 44 -6.07 -21.12 11.59
CA LYS A 44 -6.48 -20.44 10.36
C LYS A 44 -5.38 -19.51 9.84
N GLN A 45 -4.99 -19.74 8.59
CA GLN A 45 -4.12 -18.85 7.82
C GLN A 45 -4.88 -17.59 7.37
N HIS A 46 -4.37 -16.42 7.72
CA HIS A 46 -5.01 -15.11 7.53
C HIS A 46 -4.03 -13.94 7.33
N GLY A 47 -2.83 -14.20 6.80
CA GLY A 47 -1.84 -13.13 6.57
C GLY A 47 -2.21 -12.27 5.35
N TYR A 48 -3.13 -11.32 5.52
CA TYR A 48 -3.68 -10.53 4.41
C TYR A 48 -3.10 -9.12 4.33
N ALA A 49 -2.78 -8.68 3.11
CA ALA A 49 -2.21 -7.36 2.91
C ALA A 49 -3.27 -6.25 3.10
N ALA A 50 -4.30 -6.19 2.24
CA ALA A 50 -5.24 -5.07 2.31
C ALA A 50 -6.64 -5.33 1.76
N SER A 51 -7.61 -4.60 2.31
CA SER A 51 -8.97 -4.43 1.78
C SER A 51 -9.18 -2.98 1.34
N ILE A 52 -9.08 -2.70 0.05
CA ILE A 52 -9.13 -1.33 -0.47
C ILE A 52 -10.47 -0.98 -1.10
N GLY A 53 -10.96 0.21 -0.74
CA GLY A 53 -12.11 0.86 -1.34
C GLY A 53 -11.90 2.38 -1.36
N GLY A 54 -12.92 3.09 -1.82
CA GLY A 54 -12.87 4.53 -2.05
C GLY A 54 -13.86 4.89 -3.14
N ASP A 55 -14.70 5.92 -2.97
CA ASP A 55 -15.48 6.48 -4.09
C ASP A 55 -14.54 6.90 -5.23
N ILE A 56 -13.40 7.51 -4.87
CA ILE A 56 -12.24 7.75 -5.73
C ILE A 56 -10.99 7.33 -4.94
N GLY A 57 -10.34 6.25 -5.37
CA GLY A 57 -9.16 5.71 -4.70
C GLY A 57 -7.99 5.55 -5.66
N SER A 58 -6.81 6.02 -5.29
CA SER A 58 -5.56 5.71 -6.00
C SER A 58 -4.60 4.92 -5.11
N PHE A 59 -4.11 3.80 -5.63
CA PHE A 59 -3.26 2.84 -4.92
C PHE A 59 -2.07 2.57 -5.82
N HIS A 60 -0.95 3.25 -5.58
CA HIS A 60 0.17 3.17 -6.50
C HIS A 60 1.54 3.21 -5.86
N HIS A 61 2.52 2.62 -6.54
CA HIS A 61 3.90 2.57 -6.06
C HIS A 61 4.04 1.96 -4.65
N ASN A 62 3.12 1.08 -4.26
CA ASN A 62 3.21 0.35 -2.99
C ASN A 62 3.97 -0.97 -3.18
N LEU A 63 4.56 -1.47 -2.09
CA LEU A 63 5.16 -2.80 -2.02
C LEU A 63 4.35 -3.67 -1.07
N LEU A 64 3.82 -4.78 -1.57
CA LEU A 64 3.11 -5.79 -0.79
C LEU A 64 3.93 -7.07 -0.80
N ALA A 65 4.71 -7.30 0.25
CA ALA A 65 5.69 -8.38 0.31
C ALA A 65 5.31 -9.37 1.43
N HIS A 66 5.51 -10.68 1.21
CA HIS A 66 5.37 -11.64 2.31
C HIS A 66 3.96 -11.67 2.94
N CYS A 67 2.93 -11.37 2.15
CA CYS A 67 1.53 -11.47 2.56
C CYS A 67 0.87 -12.67 1.87
N ALA A 68 0.32 -13.59 2.66
CA ALA A 68 -0.25 -14.85 2.19
C ALA A 68 -1.41 -14.68 1.20
N GLY A 69 -2.13 -13.55 1.28
CA GLY A 69 -3.24 -13.27 0.38
C GLY A 69 -3.73 -11.83 0.39
N ARG A 70 -4.77 -11.56 -0.41
CA ARG A 70 -5.38 -10.23 -0.57
C ARG A 70 -4.32 -9.16 -0.86
N ASN A 71 -3.39 -9.48 -1.75
CA ASN A 71 -2.40 -8.52 -2.24
C ASN A 71 -3.06 -7.39 -3.06
N TRP A 72 -4.37 -7.45 -3.27
CA TRP A 72 -5.33 -6.39 -2.95
C TRP A 72 -6.71 -7.06 -2.84
N SER A 73 -7.50 -6.81 -1.80
CA SER A 73 -8.93 -7.12 -1.85
C SER A 73 -9.68 -5.87 -2.27
N LEU A 74 -10.20 -5.85 -3.49
CA LEU A 74 -11.06 -4.80 -4.01
C LEU A 74 -12.41 -4.88 -3.29
N ALA A 75 -12.68 -3.88 -2.47
CA ALA A 75 -13.80 -3.85 -1.52
C ALA A 75 -14.63 -2.58 -1.73
N GLY A 76 -15.07 -2.34 -2.97
CA GLY A 76 -15.86 -1.16 -3.34
C GLY A 76 -17.20 -1.07 -2.62
N GLY A 77 -17.79 -2.21 -2.25
CA GLY A 77 -19.08 -2.27 -1.56
C GLY A 77 -20.23 -1.72 -2.42
N VAL A 78 -21.30 -1.29 -1.78
CA VAL A 78 -22.45 -0.63 -2.45
C VAL A 78 -22.74 0.72 -1.81
N ASP A 79 -23.30 1.63 -2.59
CA ASP A 79 -23.78 2.94 -2.14
C ASP A 79 -25.19 2.85 -1.49
N GLN A 80 -25.73 4.01 -1.10
CA GLN A 80 -27.06 4.11 -0.50
C GLN A 80 -28.20 3.68 -1.44
N ALA A 81 -27.96 3.66 -2.76
CA ALA A 81 -28.91 3.20 -3.77
C ALA A 81 -28.76 1.69 -4.07
N SER A 82 -27.91 0.97 -3.31
CA SER A 82 -27.58 -0.43 -3.57
C SER A 82 -26.96 -0.65 -4.95
N VAL A 83 -26.12 0.28 -5.38
CA VAL A 83 -25.28 0.15 -6.59
C VAL A 83 -23.83 -0.01 -6.15
N HIS A 84 -23.08 -0.89 -6.81
CA HIS A 84 -21.65 -1.06 -6.55
C HIS A 84 -20.95 0.29 -6.61
N ALA A 85 -20.10 0.52 -5.63
CA ALA A 85 -19.37 1.76 -5.48
C ALA A 85 -17.87 1.56 -5.76
N GLY A 86 -17.21 2.70 -5.91
CA GLY A 86 -15.77 2.81 -5.93
C GLY A 86 -15.13 2.82 -7.31
N ARG A 87 -14.28 3.83 -7.51
CA ARG A 87 -13.48 4.06 -8.70
C ARG A 87 -12.02 3.98 -8.30
N LEU A 88 -11.38 2.86 -8.63
CA LEU A 88 -10.07 2.51 -8.09
C LEU A 88 -9.01 2.53 -9.18
N ASP A 89 -7.91 3.22 -8.91
CA ASP A 89 -6.74 3.30 -9.77
C ASP A 89 -5.58 2.55 -9.12
N LEU A 90 -5.32 1.33 -9.56
CA LEU A 90 -4.25 0.47 -9.05
C LEU A 90 -3.11 0.44 -10.05
N ARG A 91 -2.02 1.14 -9.75
CA ARG A 91 -0.93 1.34 -10.70
C ARG A 91 0.46 1.16 -10.13
N ASN A 92 1.37 0.55 -10.90
CA ASN A 92 2.78 0.46 -10.52
C ASN A 92 3.03 -0.09 -9.10
N ASN A 93 2.16 -0.95 -8.59
CA ASN A 93 2.41 -1.65 -7.33
C ASN A 93 3.30 -2.87 -7.57
N VAL A 94 4.14 -3.19 -6.60
CA VAL A 94 4.99 -4.40 -6.60
C VAL A 94 4.45 -5.36 -5.56
N VAL A 95 4.23 -6.61 -5.97
CA VAL A 95 3.73 -7.68 -5.10
C VAL A 95 4.76 -8.80 -5.09
N TYR A 96 5.20 -9.22 -3.90
CA TYR A 96 6.21 -10.24 -3.72
C TYR A 96 5.79 -11.33 -2.73
N ASN A 97 6.11 -12.59 -3.06
CA ASN A 97 5.99 -13.75 -2.18
C ASN A 97 4.64 -13.88 -1.46
N TRP A 98 3.58 -14.17 -2.22
CA TRP A 98 2.27 -14.50 -1.68
C TRP A 98 2.10 -16.01 -1.49
N GLY A 99 1.02 -16.40 -0.81
CA GLY A 99 0.63 -17.80 -0.67
C GLY A 99 -0.45 -18.19 -1.67
N HIS A 100 -1.71 -18.05 -1.24
CA HIS A 100 -2.86 -18.74 -1.82
C HIS A 100 -3.85 -17.79 -2.55
N ARG A 101 -3.59 -16.48 -2.55
CA ARG A 101 -4.49 -15.47 -3.14
C ARG A 101 -3.66 -14.25 -3.55
N THR A 102 -4.01 -13.60 -4.65
CA THR A 102 -3.39 -12.34 -5.09
C THR A 102 -4.41 -11.19 -4.99
N THR A 103 -4.65 -10.44 -6.07
CA THR A 103 -5.67 -9.40 -6.12
C THR A 103 -7.00 -9.97 -6.59
N ASP A 104 -8.05 -9.67 -5.84
CA ASP A 104 -9.41 -10.14 -6.14
C ASP A 104 -10.47 -9.25 -5.50
N GLY A 105 -11.73 -9.58 -5.75
CA GLY A 105 -12.87 -8.77 -5.30
C GLY A 105 -13.37 -7.85 -6.41
N GLY A 106 -14.15 -6.84 -6.04
CA GLY A 106 -14.61 -5.86 -7.01
C GLY A 106 -15.00 -4.50 -6.45
N ALA A 107 -15.02 -3.56 -7.38
CA ALA A 107 -15.53 -2.21 -7.23
C ALA A 107 -16.23 -1.84 -8.54
N LYS A 108 -16.93 -0.71 -8.56
CA LYS A 108 -17.69 -0.27 -9.73
C LYS A 108 -16.81 -0.15 -10.98
N GLU A 109 -15.68 0.56 -10.86
CA GLU A 109 -14.77 0.85 -11.97
C GLU A 109 -13.32 0.69 -11.48
N VAL A 110 -12.54 -0.17 -12.13
CA VAL A 110 -11.16 -0.46 -11.72
C VAL A 110 -10.19 -0.32 -12.88
N ASN A 111 -9.27 0.64 -12.78
CA ASN A 111 -8.09 0.68 -13.64
C ASN A 111 -6.96 -0.10 -12.95
N PHE A 112 -6.51 -1.20 -13.56
CA PHE A 112 -5.47 -2.09 -13.04
C PHE A 112 -4.29 -2.14 -14.02
N VAL A 113 -3.30 -1.26 -13.81
CA VAL A 113 -2.31 -0.90 -14.83
C VAL A 113 -0.87 -1.06 -14.33
N ASN A 114 -0.02 -1.73 -15.10
CA ASN A 114 1.43 -1.80 -14.88
C ASN A 114 1.84 -2.26 -13.46
N ASN A 115 1.07 -3.16 -12.84
CA ASN A 115 1.46 -3.78 -11.58
C ASN A 115 2.42 -4.96 -11.83
N TYR A 116 3.39 -5.15 -10.94
CA TYR A 116 4.41 -6.18 -11.05
C TYR A 116 4.25 -7.23 -9.96
N TYR A 117 4.04 -8.48 -10.35
CA TYR A 117 3.94 -9.61 -9.44
C TYR A 117 5.17 -10.50 -9.57
N ARG A 118 5.95 -10.61 -8.51
CA ARG A 118 7.13 -11.47 -8.42
C ARG A 118 6.82 -12.68 -7.54
N PRO A 119 6.63 -13.89 -8.11
CA PRO A 119 6.47 -15.09 -7.31
C PRO A 119 7.68 -15.30 -6.40
N GLY A 120 7.43 -15.65 -5.14
CA GLY A 120 8.46 -16.03 -4.18
C GLY A 120 8.34 -17.49 -3.75
N PRO A 121 9.18 -17.94 -2.80
CA PRO A 121 9.18 -19.32 -2.31
C PRO A 121 7.84 -19.87 -1.80
N ALA A 122 6.92 -19.03 -1.30
CA ALA A 122 5.59 -19.47 -0.86
C ALA A 122 4.53 -19.50 -1.98
N SER A 123 4.83 -18.91 -3.14
CA SER A 123 3.86 -18.65 -4.20
C SER A 123 3.49 -19.90 -4.99
N HIS A 124 2.20 -20.24 -4.97
CA HIS A 124 1.65 -21.39 -5.68
C HIS A 124 0.40 -21.05 -6.51
N VAL A 125 -0.01 -19.79 -6.53
CA VAL A 125 -1.11 -19.24 -7.32
C VAL A 125 -0.57 -18.19 -8.28
N PHE A 126 -1.04 -18.17 -9.53
CA PHE A 126 -0.35 -17.44 -10.60
C PHE A 126 -1.28 -16.57 -11.48
N HIS A 127 -2.30 -16.00 -10.87
CA HIS A 127 -3.12 -14.93 -11.46
C HIS A 127 -2.76 -13.59 -10.81
N VAL A 128 -2.82 -12.49 -11.56
CA VAL A 128 -2.66 -11.13 -11.01
C VAL A 128 -3.99 -10.56 -10.54
N LEU A 129 -5.10 -10.92 -11.18
CA LEU A 129 -6.42 -10.37 -10.89
C LEU A 129 -7.49 -11.46 -11.00
N LYS A 130 -8.34 -11.55 -9.97
CA LYS A 130 -9.58 -12.31 -9.98
C LYS A 130 -10.77 -11.37 -9.75
N PRO A 131 -11.30 -10.77 -10.83
CA PRO A 131 -12.42 -9.84 -10.76
C PRO A 131 -13.69 -10.52 -10.24
N GLN A 132 -14.53 -9.73 -9.59
CA GLN A 132 -15.91 -10.07 -9.28
C GLN A 132 -16.84 -9.35 -10.27
N HIS A 133 -17.95 -10.02 -10.57
CA HIS A 133 -19.01 -9.45 -11.39
C HIS A 133 -20.34 -9.90 -10.79
N GLU A 134 -20.78 -9.18 -9.76
CA GLU A 134 -21.95 -9.55 -8.95
C GLU A 134 -23.19 -8.74 -9.34
N LEU A 135 -24.27 -9.44 -9.67
CA LEU A 135 -25.62 -8.88 -9.83
C LEU A 135 -26.40 -8.99 -8.50
N PRO A 136 -27.42 -8.16 -8.25
CA PRO A 136 -28.03 -7.19 -9.17
C PRO A 136 -27.51 -5.75 -9.01
N PHE A 137 -26.47 -5.51 -8.22
CA PHE A 137 -26.07 -4.18 -7.75
C PHE A 137 -25.35 -3.32 -8.82
N GLY A 138 -25.61 -3.52 -10.11
CA GLY A 138 -24.97 -2.75 -11.20
C GLY A 138 -23.55 -3.23 -11.50
N PRO A 139 -22.79 -2.56 -12.37
CA PRO A 139 -21.61 -3.18 -12.94
C PRO A 139 -20.39 -3.10 -12.00
N GLN A 140 -19.57 -4.14 -12.06
CA GLN A 140 -18.17 -4.14 -11.62
C GLN A 140 -17.34 -4.39 -12.87
N GLU A 141 -16.59 -3.38 -13.30
CA GLU A 141 -15.87 -3.40 -14.58
C GLU A 141 -14.40 -3.02 -14.40
N TYR A 142 -13.56 -3.52 -15.30
CA TYR A 142 -12.11 -3.46 -15.16
C TYR A 142 -11.43 -3.09 -16.47
N TYR A 143 -10.56 -2.09 -16.43
CA TYR A 143 -9.56 -1.83 -17.44
C TYR A 143 -8.24 -2.41 -16.97
N VAL A 144 -7.69 -3.39 -17.71
CA VAL A 144 -6.45 -4.09 -17.34
C VAL A 144 -5.40 -3.81 -18.42
N ALA A 145 -4.19 -3.35 -18.06
CA ALA A 145 -3.13 -3.12 -19.04
C ALA A 145 -1.73 -3.25 -18.44
N GLY A 146 -0.80 -3.85 -19.19
CA GLY A 146 0.64 -3.83 -18.91
C GLY A 146 1.11 -4.48 -17.59
N ASN A 147 0.24 -5.25 -16.92
CA ASN A 147 0.61 -6.00 -15.72
C ASN A 147 1.57 -7.15 -16.07
N VAL A 148 2.51 -7.43 -15.17
CA VAL A 148 3.52 -8.47 -15.35
C VAL A 148 3.46 -9.46 -14.21
N MET A 149 3.63 -10.74 -14.53
CA MET A 149 4.03 -11.75 -13.55
C MET A 149 5.36 -12.36 -13.98
N GLU A 150 6.39 -12.13 -13.16
CA GLU A 150 7.76 -12.55 -13.45
C GLU A 150 7.83 -14.05 -13.74
N GLY A 151 8.52 -14.41 -14.82
CA GLY A 151 8.69 -15.79 -15.25
C GLY A 151 7.43 -16.46 -15.82
N ARG A 152 6.33 -15.73 -16.01
CA ARG A 152 5.04 -16.30 -16.46
C ARG A 152 4.38 -15.56 -17.60
N TYR A 153 4.15 -14.27 -17.47
CA TYR A 153 3.55 -13.46 -18.54
C TYR A 153 3.98 -11.99 -18.46
N GLY A 154 4.17 -11.40 -19.64
CA GLY A 154 4.64 -10.04 -19.83
C GLY A 154 3.52 -9.01 -20.04
N ALA A 155 3.92 -7.74 -20.10
CA ALA A 155 3.03 -6.59 -20.22
C ALA A 155 2.20 -6.57 -21.52
N ASP A 156 2.68 -7.23 -22.58
CA ASP A 156 2.00 -7.40 -23.87
C ASP A 156 0.88 -8.45 -23.82
N GLN A 157 0.87 -9.31 -22.80
CA GLN A 157 -0.14 -10.34 -22.59
C GLN A 157 -1.27 -9.84 -21.68
N ARG A 158 -1.98 -8.79 -22.12
CA ARG A 158 -2.99 -8.03 -21.35
C ARG A 158 -3.92 -8.85 -20.44
N TYR A 159 -4.44 -9.97 -20.92
CA TYR A 159 -5.40 -10.81 -20.20
C TYR A 159 -4.77 -12.03 -19.51
N ALA A 160 -3.45 -12.26 -19.68
CA ALA A 160 -2.77 -13.33 -18.98
C ALA A 160 -2.79 -13.07 -17.48
N GLY A 161 -3.23 -14.08 -16.71
CA GLY A 161 -3.36 -13.94 -15.27
C GLY A 161 -4.63 -13.21 -14.79
N VAL A 162 -5.56 -12.86 -15.68
CA VAL A 162 -6.92 -12.46 -15.28
C VAL A 162 -7.79 -13.71 -15.25
N GLN A 163 -8.37 -14.04 -14.10
CA GLN A 163 -9.31 -15.17 -13.99
C GLN A 163 -10.72 -14.73 -14.34
N GLU A 164 -11.51 -15.58 -14.99
CA GLU A 164 -12.93 -15.30 -15.17
C GLU A 164 -13.66 -15.25 -13.81
N SER A 165 -14.54 -14.27 -13.64
CA SER A 165 -15.58 -14.31 -12.62
C SER A 165 -16.48 -15.54 -12.84
N ARG A 166 -17.05 -16.08 -11.76
CA ARG A 166 -17.82 -17.34 -11.78
C ARG A 166 -18.89 -17.31 -12.88
N ASP A 167 -18.74 -18.22 -13.84
CA ASP A 167 -19.68 -18.47 -14.95
C ASP A 167 -19.96 -17.27 -15.87
N LYS A 168 -19.02 -16.31 -15.93
CA LYS A 168 -19.16 -15.07 -16.72
C LYS A 168 -17.93 -14.81 -17.61
N PRO A 169 -18.10 -14.73 -18.95
CA PRO A 169 -17.03 -14.39 -19.87
C PRO A 169 -16.41 -13.03 -19.53
N MET A 170 -15.08 -12.92 -19.57
CA MET A 170 -14.36 -11.65 -19.34
C MET A 170 -14.87 -10.49 -20.20
N ALA A 171 -15.29 -10.76 -21.44
CA ALA A 171 -15.81 -9.74 -22.36
C ALA A 171 -17.07 -9.01 -21.84
N GLU A 172 -17.75 -9.51 -20.80
CA GLU A 172 -18.90 -8.83 -20.19
C GLU A 172 -18.50 -7.71 -19.21
N TYR A 173 -17.26 -7.68 -18.70
CA TYR A 173 -16.85 -6.77 -17.62
C TYR A 173 -15.41 -6.26 -17.73
N ILE A 174 -14.63 -6.71 -18.72
CA ILE A 174 -13.35 -6.11 -19.06
C ILE A 174 -13.57 -5.10 -20.19
N VAL A 175 -13.15 -3.86 -19.97
CA VAL A 175 -13.31 -2.76 -20.93
C VAL A 175 -11.99 -2.46 -21.66
N GLU A 176 -12.10 -1.89 -22.86
CA GLU A 176 -10.96 -1.61 -23.72
C GLU A 176 -10.21 -0.33 -23.33
N GLU A 177 -10.89 0.65 -22.73
CA GLU A 177 -10.35 1.98 -22.38
C GLU A 177 -10.45 2.25 -20.87
N PRO A 178 -9.55 3.05 -20.28
CA PRO A 178 -9.63 3.43 -18.87
C PRO A 178 -10.89 4.25 -18.57
N PHE A 179 -11.45 4.07 -17.36
CA PHE A 179 -12.68 4.76 -16.95
C PHE A 179 -12.50 6.26 -16.70
N PHE A 180 -11.29 6.66 -16.29
CA PHE A 180 -10.95 8.02 -15.92
C PHE A 180 -9.44 8.26 -16.12
N GLU A 181 -9.08 9.53 -16.32
CA GLU A 181 -7.69 9.97 -16.38
C GLU A 181 -6.99 9.70 -15.04
N SER A 182 -5.75 9.24 -15.11
CA SER A 182 -4.91 9.06 -13.93
C SER A 182 -3.91 10.19 -13.82
N PHE A 183 -3.80 10.73 -12.61
CA PHE A 183 -2.80 11.74 -12.26
C PHE A 183 -1.52 11.11 -11.69
N VAL A 184 -1.41 9.78 -11.71
CA VAL A 184 -0.22 9.05 -11.28
C VAL A 184 0.81 9.05 -12.40
N THR A 185 2.04 9.49 -12.11
CA THR A 185 3.18 9.30 -13.00
C THR A 185 3.38 7.81 -13.25
N THR A 186 2.96 7.34 -14.42
CA THR A 186 2.88 5.91 -14.71
C THR A 186 4.13 5.46 -15.47
N THR A 187 4.82 4.45 -14.95
CA THR A 187 5.97 3.80 -15.60
C THR A 187 5.60 2.39 -16.07
N SER A 188 6.50 1.70 -16.78
CA SER A 188 6.28 0.28 -17.08
C SER A 188 6.28 -0.56 -15.79
N ALA A 189 5.63 -1.73 -15.78
CA ALA A 189 5.65 -2.61 -14.60
C ALA A 189 7.08 -3.00 -14.19
N ALA A 190 8.00 -3.16 -15.15
CA ALA A 190 9.40 -3.48 -14.88
C ALA A 190 10.14 -2.29 -14.25
N ASP A 191 9.96 -1.08 -14.77
CA ASP A 191 10.60 0.12 -14.23
C ASP A 191 10.07 0.47 -12.83
N ALA A 192 8.78 0.18 -12.57
CA ALA A 192 8.16 0.35 -11.27
C ALA A 192 8.88 -0.43 -10.15
N VAL A 193 9.51 -1.57 -10.46
CA VAL A 193 10.26 -2.34 -9.44
C VAL A 193 11.43 -1.52 -8.90
N ALA A 194 12.21 -0.88 -9.77
CA ALA A 194 13.36 -0.09 -9.34
C ALA A 194 12.92 1.20 -8.62
N ASP A 195 11.86 1.86 -9.12
CA ASP A 195 11.30 3.07 -8.50
C ASP A 195 10.73 2.79 -7.11
N VAL A 196 9.87 1.77 -6.98
CA VAL A 196 9.27 1.37 -5.71
C VAL A 196 10.38 0.98 -4.73
N LEU A 197 11.26 0.05 -5.07
CA LEU A 197 12.29 -0.41 -4.13
C LEU A 197 13.37 0.65 -3.79
N GLY A 198 13.37 1.80 -4.47
CA GLY A 198 14.25 2.93 -4.19
C GLY A 198 13.67 3.93 -3.18
N ASP A 199 12.35 4.00 -3.04
CA ASP A 199 11.65 5.04 -2.29
C ASP A 199 10.30 4.50 -1.76
N ILE A 200 10.40 3.58 -0.79
CA ILE A 200 9.28 2.83 -0.20
C ILE A 200 9.36 2.82 1.32
N GLY A 201 8.21 2.78 1.97
CA GLY A 201 8.11 2.55 3.42
C GLY A 201 8.44 3.79 4.24
N CYS A 202 8.56 3.63 5.55
CA CYS A 202 9.00 4.68 6.46
C CYS A 202 10.51 4.89 6.33
N ASN A 203 10.94 5.45 5.20
CA ASN A 203 12.35 5.53 4.79
C ASN A 203 13.11 6.75 5.31
N ARG A 204 12.44 7.63 6.09
CA ARG A 204 13.03 8.83 6.68
C ARG A 204 13.07 8.73 8.21
N PRO A 205 14.22 9.04 8.86
CA PRO A 205 15.51 9.42 8.25
C PRO A 205 16.27 8.23 7.63
N ALA A 206 15.90 7.00 7.97
CA ALA A 206 16.46 5.78 7.40
C ALA A 206 15.43 4.64 7.56
N LEU A 207 15.57 3.60 6.74
CA LEU A 207 14.85 2.35 6.92
C LEU A 207 15.43 1.57 8.10
N ASP A 208 14.57 0.88 8.85
CA ASP A 208 14.97 -0.07 9.89
C ASP A 208 15.56 -1.36 9.29
N GLU A 209 16.14 -2.22 10.12
CA GLU A 209 16.79 -3.46 9.64
C GLU A 209 15.77 -4.41 8.98
N HIS A 210 14.54 -4.39 9.50
CA HIS A 210 13.41 -5.16 9.01
C HIS A 210 13.03 -4.81 7.57
N ASP A 211 12.75 -3.54 7.29
CA ASP A 211 12.34 -3.08 5.97
C ASP A 211 13.47 -3.24 4.96
N GLN A 212 14.73 -2.98 5.38
CA GLN A 212 15.91 -3.24 4.55
C GLN A 212 15.98 -4.71 4.13
N ARG A 213 15.75 -5.65 5.06
CA ARG A 213 15.70 -7.08 4.76
C ARG A 213 14.60 -7.40 3.77
N VAL A 214 13.37 -6.92 3.99
CA VAL A 214 12.23 -7.18 3.09
C VAL A 214 12.53 -6.67 1.68
N ILE A 215 13.08 -5.46 1.55
CA ILE A 215 13.48 -4.91 0.24
C ILE A 215 14.56 -5.78 -0.42
N GLN A 216 15.56 -6.24 0.34
CA GLN A 216 16.61 -7.12 -0.19
C GLN A 216 16.06 -8.47 -0.64
N GLU A 217 15.14 -9.07 0.11
CA GLU A 217 14.46 -10.31 -0.25
C GLU A 217 13.63 -10.16 -1.53
N VAL A 218 12.95 -9.02 -1.69
CA VAL A 218 12.23 -8.69 -2.93
C VAL A 218 13.20 -8.56 -4.10
N ARG A 219 14.41 -8.01 -3.91
CA ARG A 219 15.43 -7.88 -4.97
C ARG A 219 16.01 -9.24 -5.36
N ASP A 220 16.29 -10.09 -4.38
CA ASP A 220 16.96 -11.37 -4.61
C ASP A 220 15.99 -12.51 -4.97
N GLY A 221 14.70 -12.34 -4.70
CA GLY A 221 13.71 -13.40 -4.84
C GLY A 221 13.88 -14.51 -3.80
N THR A 222 14.29 -14.14 -2.58
CA THR A 222 14.59 -15.04 -1.46
C THR A 222 13.67 -14.79 -0.26
N THR A 223 13.80 -15.63 0.77
CA THR A 223 13.16 -15.44 2.09
C THR A 223 14.16 -15.82 3.17
N THR A 224 14.35 -14.98 4.20
CA THR A 224 15.25 -15.32 5.31
C THR A 224 14.58 -16.23 6.33
N TYR A 225 13.29 -15.98 6.60
CA TYR A 225 12.54 -16.63 7.67
C TYR A 225 11.36 -17.45 7.13
N GLN A 226 10.72 -18.21 8.01
CA GLN A 226 9.51 -18.98 7.73
C GLN A 226 8.59 -18.97 8.94
N GLY A 227 7.29 -19.15 8.71
CA GLY A 227 6.32 -19.25 9.81
C GLY A 227 6.63 -20.42 10.75
N SER A 228 6.63 -20.17 12.06
CA SER A 228 6.94 -21.19 13.07
C SER A 228 5.87 -22.28 13.22
N VAL A 229 4.64 -22.00 12.78
CA VAL A 229 3.51 -22.93 12.84
C VAL A 229 3.19 -23.50 11.46
N SER A 230 3.08 -22.64 10.46
CA SER A 230 2.73 -22.99 9.09
C SER A 230 3.89 -23.60 8.30
N GLY A 231 5.13 -23.30 8.67
CA GLY A 231 6.34 -23.70 7.94
C GLY A 231 6.50 -23.04 6.58
N LEU A 232 5.70 -22.00 6.27
CA LEU A 232 5.71 -21.36 4.96
C LEU A 232 6.83 -20.31 4.86
N PRO A 233 7.63 -20.33 3.78
CA PRO A 233 8.78 -19.44 3.65
C PRO A 233 8.36 -17.99 3.42
N GLY A 234 8.89 -17.10 4.27
CA GLY A 234 8.58 -15.68 4.26
C GLY A 234 7.12 -15.36 4.58
N LEU A 235 6.38 -16.23 5.26
CA LEU A 235 5.03 -15.96 5.75
C LEU A 235 4.99 -16.22 7.27
N PRO A 236 5.38 -15.23 8.11
CA PRO A 236 5.49 -15.43 9.56
C PRO A 236 4.14 -15.69 10.21
N ASP A 237 4.11 -16.49 11.28
CA ASP A 237 2.93 -16.73 12.11
C ASP A 237 2.93 -15.86 13.38
N SER A 238 4.11 -15.35 13.75
CA SER A 238 4.36 -14.44 14.86
C SER A 238 5.47 -13.47 14.48
N GLN A 239 5.48 -12.27 15.03
CA GLN A 239 6.60 -11.33 14.92
C GLN A 239 7.92 -11.94 15.43
N GLN A 240 7.86 -12.94 16.32
CA GLN A 240 9.04 -13.64 16.82
C GLN A 240 9.72 -14.50 15.73
N ASP A 241 9.01 -14.87 14.67
CA ASP A 241 9.57 -15.65 13.56
C ASP A 241 10.59 -14.85 12.75
N VAL A 242 10.54 -13.51 12.86
CA VAL A 242 11.23 -12.53 12.00
C VAL A 242 12.05 -11.51 12.79
N GLY A 243 12.33 -11.82 14.06
CA GLY A 243 13.20 -11.02 14.94
C GLY A 243 12.48 -10.24 16.05
N GLY A 244 11.20 -9.89 15.84
CA GLY A 244 10.45 -9.01 16.74
C GLY A 244 10.88 -7.55 16.63
N TRP A 245 10.52 -6.75 17.64
CA TRP A 245 10.86 -5.33 17.68
C TRP A 245 12.37 -5.11 17.81
N GLU A 246 12.91 -4.22 16.99
CA GLU A 246 14.29 -3.72 17.11
C GLU A 246 14.46 -2.86 18.38
N ASP A 247 15.71 -2.60 18.76
CA ASP A 247 16.03 -1.69 19.86
C ASP A 247 16.00 -0.25 19.34
N TYR A 248 14.97 0.49 19.76
CA TYR A 248 14.78 1.90 19.41
C TYR A 248 15.18 2.79 20.60
N PRO A 249 16.42 3.33 20.63
CA PRO A 249 16.84 4.19 21.72
C PRO A 249 16.05 5.50 21.72
N GLU A 250 15.79 6.03 22.92
CA GLU A 250 15.16 7.34 23.06
C GLU A 250 16.08 8.43 22.49
N GLN A 251 15.50 9.29 21.65
CA GLN A 251 16.16 10.43 21.05
C GLN A 251 15.49 11.70 21.56
N HIS A 252 16.27 12.63 22.09
CA HIS A 252 15.77 13.94 22.51
C HIS A 252 16.25 15.01 21.54
N ARG A 253 15.33 15.89 21.15
CA ARG A 253 15.71 17.14 20.50
C ARG A 253 16.32 18.10 21.53
N PRO A 254 17.21 19.02 21.12
CA PRO A 254 17.67 20.11 21.98
C PRO A 254 16.49 20.87 22.61
N ALA A 255 16.67 21.40 23.83
CA ALA A 255 15.62 22.12 24.55
C ALA A 255 15.18 23.42 23.86
N ASP A 256 16.02 23.93 22.95
CA ASP A 256 15.83 25.11 22.11
C ASP A 256 15.41 24.75 20.68
N TRP A 257 15.02 23.50 20.42
CA TRP A 257 14.59 23.08 19.08
C TRP A 257 13.32 23.80 18.62
N ASP A 258 12.37 24.00 19.53
CA ASP A 258 11.08 24.70 19.35
C ASP A 258 10.81 25.43 20.68
N VAL A 259 11.19 26.70 20.76
CA VAL A 259 11.24 27.46 22.03
C VAL A 259 9.86 27.93 22.45
N ASP A 260 8.99 28.27 21.50
CA ASP A 260 7.64 28.76 21.75
C ASP A 260 6.56 27.67 21.72
N GLY A 261 6.91 26.47 21.24
CA GLY A 261 6.11 25.26 21.31
C GLY A 261 5.00 25.24 20.26
N ASP A 262 5.19 25.88 19.11
CA ASP A 262 4.20 25.97 18.05
C ASP A 262 4.26 24.81 17.04
N GLY A 263 5.27 23.95 17.16
CA GLY A 263 5.50 22.77 16.32
C GLY A 263 6.47 22.99 15.16
N LEU A 264 6.93 24.23 14.95
CA LEU A 264 8.00 24.57 14.00
C LEU A 264 9.34 24.67 14.74
N PRO A 265 10.45 24.21 14.14
CA PRO A 265 11.74 24.43 14.74
C PRO A 265 12.24 25.84 14.50
N GLY A 266 12.88 26.45 15.50
CA GLY A 266 13.30 27.86 15.41
C GLY A 266 14.25 28.18 14.26
N TRP A 267 15.06 27.21 13.80
CA TRP A 267 15.89 27.39 12.60
C TRP A 267 15.06 27.54 11.31
N TRP A 268 13.97 26.78 11.21
CA TRP A 268 13.08 26.79 10.04
C TRP A 268 12.27 28.09 10.02
N GLU A 269 11.79 28.52 11.17
CA GLU A 269 11.12 29.81 11.31
C GLU A 269 12.02 30.98 10.89
N VAL A 270 13.28 31.00 11.35
CA VAL A 270 14.24 32.04 10.94
C VAL A 270 14.50 32.01 9.43
N GLU A 271 14.63 30.82 8.83
CA GLU A 271 14.80 30.65 7.39
C GLU A 271 13.61 31.19 6.58
N HIS A 272 12.39 31.03 7.12
CA HIS A 272 11.15 31.47 6.49
C HIS A 272 10.68 32.86 6.94
N GLY A 273 11.51 33.59 7.69
CA GLY A 273 11.23 34.97 8.12
C GLY A 273 10.15 35.09 9.20
N LEU A 274 9.91 34.02 9.96
CA LEU A 274 9.01 33.93 11.10
C LEU A 274 9.73 34.23 12.43
N ASN A 275 8.97 34.33 13.51
CA ASN A 275 9.48 34.67 14.83
C ASN A 275 9.62 33.41 15.71
N PRO A 276 10.84 32.92 15.99
CA PRO A 276 11.06 31.66 16.71
C PRO A 276 10.83 31.72 18.24
N GLU A 277 10.38 32.87 18.74
CA GLU A 277 10.11 33.12 20.15
C GLU A 277 8.75 33.79 20.30
N SER A 278 7.73 33.23 19.64
CA SER A 278 6.34 33.69 19.84
C SER A 278 5.92 33.44 21.30
N PRO A 279 4.94 34.21 21.83
CA PRO A 279 4.46 33.95 23.18
C PRO A 279 3.99 32.50 23.31
N ALA A 280 4.40 31.79 24.36
CA ALA A 280 4.04 30.38 24.55
C ALA A 280 2.54 30.13 24.37
N GLY A 281 2.19 29.22 23.45
CA GLY A 281 0.81 28.89 23.06
C GLY A 281 0.21 29.76 21.95
N ASP A 282 0.98 30.70 21.38
CA ASP A 282 0.66 31.34 20.10
C ASP A 282 1.02 30.40 18.95
N LEU A 283 0.03 30.08 18.11
CA LEU A 283 0.18 29.19 16.97
C LEU A 283 0.02 29.94 15.63
N ALA A 284 0.07 31.27 15.65
CA ALA A 284 -0.16 32.08 14.46
C ALA A 284 0.89 31.83 13.37
N ASN A 285 2.16 31.60 13.73
CA ASN A 285 3.21 31.24 12.78
C ASN A 285 2.93 29.87 12.17
N ALA A 286 2.81 28.81 12.98
CA ALA A 286 2.47 27.47 12.53
C ALA A 286 1.22 27.40 11.63
N HIS A 287 0.16 28.16 11.93
CA HIS A 287 -1.10 28.17 11.18
C HIS A 287 -1.16 29.16 10.02
N ALA A 288 -0.15 30.00 9.84
CA ALA A 288 -0.14 30.94 8.72
C ALA A 288 0.07 30.20 7.39
N ASP A 289 -0.51 30.76 6.34
CA ASP A 289 -0.39 30.35 4.94
C ASP A 289 0.11 31.59 4.18
N ALA A 290 1.43 31.80 4.19
CA ALA A 290 2.04 33.04 3.72
C ALA A 290 2.00 33.17 2.19
N ASP A 291 1.93 32.06 1.45
CA ASP A 291 1.89 32.03 -0.01
C ASP A 291 0.45 31.86 -0.57
N GLY A 292 -0.52 31.57 0.30
CA GLY A 292 -1.95 31.47 -0.03
C GLY A 292 -2.29 30.21 -0.82
N ASN A 293 -1.46 29.16 -0.72
CA ASN A 293 -1.62 27.92 -1.47
C ASN A 293 -2.60 26.95 -0.79
N GLY A 294 -3.06 27.25 0.43
CA GLY A 294 -3.99 26.45 1.22
C GLY A 294 -3.31 25.50 2.22
N PHE A 295 -1.99 25.50 2.32
CA PHE A 295 -1.21 24.76 3.31
C PHE A 295 -0.62 25.72 4.35
N THR A 296 -0.66 25.27 5.60
CA THR A 296 -0.05 25.98 6.73
C THR A 296 1.46 25.82 6.71
N ASN A 297 2.18 26.73 7.36
CA ASN A 297 3.62 26.62 7.58
C ASN A 297 4.02 25.28 8.22
N LEU A 298 3.19 24.75 9.14
CA LEU A 298 3.41 23.43 9.72
C LEU A 298 3.32 22.31 8.68
N GLU A 299 2.33 22.37 7.78
CA GLU A 299 2.19 21.39 6.70
C GLU A 299 3.34 21.49 5.69
N GLU A 300 3.78 22.69 5.36
CA GLU A 300 4.97 22.92 4.51
C GLU A 300 6.22 22.34 5.17
N TYR A 301 6.47 22.63 6.45
CA TYR A 301 7.59 22.05 7.20
C TYR A 301 7.54 20.51 7.20
N LEU A 302 6.38 19.91 7.52
CA LEU A 302 6.21 18.46 7.50
C LEU A 302 6.46 17.87 6.11
N GLN A 303 6.02 18.56 5.05
CA GLN A 303 6.27 18.17 3.67
C GLN A 303 7.75 18.27 3.32
N GLU A 304 8.47 19.31 3.75
CA GLU A 304 9.91 19.45 3.53
C GLU A 304 10.72 18.33 4.17
N LEU A 305 10.31 17.84 5.34
CA LEU A 305 10.93 16.68 5.98
C LEU A 305 10.85 15.40 5.14
N THR A 306 9.89 15.33 4.21
CA THR A 306 9.73 14.19 3.29
C THR A 306 10.56 14.33 2.02
N ARG A 307 11.07 15.52 1.71
CA ARG A 307 11.82 15.76 0.47
C ARG A 307 13.21 15.11 0.55
N PRO A 308 13.71 14.57 -0.58
CA PRO A 308 14.94 13.80 -0.55
C PRO A 308 16.22 14.55 -0.19
#